data_AF-A0AA95JH04-F1
#
_entry.id   AF-A0AA95JH04-F1
#
_cell.length_a   1.000
_cell.length_b   1.000
_cell.length_c   1.000
_cell.angle_alpha   90.00
_cell.angle_beta   90.00
_cell.angle_gamma   90.00
#
_symmetry.space_group_name_H-M   'P 1'
#
loop_
_entity.id
_entity.type
_entity.pdbx_description
1 polymer ?
#
loop_
_entity_poly.entity_id
_entity_poly.type
_entity_poly.pdbx_seq_one_letter_code
_entity_poly.pdbx_strand_id
1 'polypeptide(L)' 'MSEETSAPTDGLWSRLRLIEGQALPDRANAYSALHDELSRRLDSGAKLDQRETPATR' A
#
# COMPACT_ATOMS: atom_id res chain seq x y z
N MET A 1 -5.71 24.80 -3.69
CA MET A 1 -4.79 24.02 -2.85
C MET A 1 -5.43 22.66 -2.64
N SER A 2 -5.03 21.65 -3.42
CA SER A 2 -5.64 20.31 -3.35
C SER A 2 -4.95 19.50 -2.25
N GLU A 3 -5.50 19.53 -1.04
CA GLU A 3 -5.03 18.77 0.12
C GLU A 3 -5.59 17.34 0.19
N GLU A 4 -5.87 16.67 -0.94
CA GLU A 4 -6.53 15.35 -0.92
C GLU A 4 -5.63 14.14 -1.25
N THR A 5 -4.32 14.30 -1.45
CA THR A 5 -3.44 13.15 -1.82
C THR A 5 -2.32 12.83 -0.82
N SER A 6 -2.14 13.59 0.27
CA SER A 6 -1.00 13.36 1.19
C SER A 6 -1.21 12.17 2.15
N ALA A 7 -2.44 11.94 2.62
CA ALA A 7 -2.71 11.00 3.71
C ALA A 7 -2.31 9.52 3.47
N PRO A 8 -2.51 8.93 2.26
CA PRO A 8 -2.14 7.52 2.03
C PRO A 8 -0.62 7.30 2.00
N THR A 9 0.09 8.28 1.48
CA THR A 9 1.54 8.23 1.26
C THR A 9 2.29 8.44 2.57
N ASP A 10 1.79 9.32 3.44
CA ASP A 10 2.38 9.58 4.77
C ASP A 10 2.41 8.34 5.68
N GLY A 11 1.37 7.48 5.60
CA GLY A 11 1.33 6.21 6.32
C GLY A 11 2.37 5.19 5.82
N LEU A 12 2.62 5.16 4.51
CA LEU A 12 3.64 4.30 3.90
C LEU A 12 5.06 4.77 4.28
N TRP A 13 5.31 6.07 4.23
CA TRP A 13 6.59 6.66 4.64
C TRP A 13 6.90 6.41 6.11
N SER A 14 5.90 6.56 6.99
CA SER A 14 6.04 6.25 8.41
C SER A 14 6.41 4.78 8.64
N ARG A 15 5.82 3.87 7.86
CA ARG A 15 6.08 2.42 7.95
C ARG A 15 7.46 2.05 7.42
N LEU A 16 7.91 2.64 6.33
CA LEU A 16 9.26 2.44 5.78
C LEU A 16 10.33 2.88 6.78
N ARG A 17 10.14 4.05 7.42
CA ARG A 17 11.08 4.56 8.42
C ARG A 17 11.19 3.65 9.65
N LEU A 18 10.11 2.97 10.02
CA LEU A 18 10.11 1.97 11.09
C LEU A 18 10.95 0.72 10.71
N ILE A 19 10.84 0.25 9.47
CA ILE A 19 11.61 -0.90 8.96
C ILE A 19 13.10 -0.55 8.90
N GLU A 20 13.44 0.66 8.46
CA GLU A 20 14.84 1.14 8.41
C GLU A 20 15.48 1.26 9.80
N GLY A 21 14.68 1.43 10.86
CA GLY A 21 15.15 1.40 12.25
C GLY A 21 15.51 0.01 12.77
N GLN A 22 15.10 -1.06 12.08
CA GLN A 22 15.37 -2.45 12.48
C GLN A 22 16.80 -2.88 12.14
N ALA A 23 17.27 -3.93 12.81
CA ALA A 23 18.54 -4.56 12.50
C ALA A 23 18.53 -5.12 11.06
N LEU A 24 19.67 -5.06 10.38
CA LEU A 24 19.85 -5.56 9.01
C LEU A 24 19.23 -6.95 8.73
N PRO A 25 19.39 -7.99 9.59
CA PRO A 25 18.79 -9.30 9.32
C PRO A 25 17.25 -9.29 9.31
N ASP A 26 16.60 -8.37 10.02
CA ASP A 26 15.14 -8.33 10.14
C ASP A 26 14.47 -7.58 8.98
N ARG A 27 15.21 -6.66 8.33
CA ARG A 27 14.67 -5.80 7.28
C ARG A 27 14.12 -6.58 6.09
N ALA A 28 14.80 -7.65 5.66
CA ALA A 28 14.38 -8.42 4.49
C ALA A 28 12.97 -9.03 4.68
N ASN A 29 12.71 -9.59 5.85
CA ASN A 29 11.39 -10.15 6.19
C ASN A 29 10.33 -9.05 6.30
N ALA A 30 10.69 -7.90 6.89
CA ALA A 30 9.78 -6.77 7.04
C ALA A 30 9.40 -6.14 5.69
N TYR A 31 10.35 -5.99 4.75
CA TYR A 31 10.05 -5.54 3.40
C TYR A 31 9.20 -6.54 2.63
N SER A 32 9.46 -7.84 2.76
CA SER A 32 8.66 -8.88 2.10
C SER A 32 7.19 -8.81 2.57
N ALA A 33 6.95 -8.71 3.88
CA ALA A 33 5.61 -8.54 4.43
C ALA A 33 4.92 -7.24 3.98
N LEU A 34 5.68 -6.14 3.83
CA LEU A 34 5.17 -4.88 3.29
C LEU A 34 4.73 -5.04 1.82
N HIS A 35 5.53 -5.71 1.00
CA HIS A 35 5.19 -5.97 -0.40
C HIS A 35 3.94 -6.85 -0.54
N ASP A 36 3.82 -7.89 0.28
CA ASP A 36 2.63 -8.75 0.27
C ASP A 36 1.34 -7.96 0.60
N GLU A 37 1.42 -7.03 1.55
CA GLU A 37 0.30 -6.17 1.92
C GLU A 37 -0.08 -5.20 0.80
N LEU A 38 0.90 -4.56 0.16
CA LEU A 38 0.65 -3.68 -0.98
C LEU A 38 0.04 -4.44 -2.15
N SER A 39 0.52 -5.65 -2.43
CA SER A 39 -0.05 -6.52 -3.48
C SER A 39 -1.52 -6.84 -3.19
N ARG A 40 -1.84 -7.26 -1.96
CA ARG A 40 -3.23 -7.53 -1.55
C ARG A 40 -4.11 -6.30 -1.70
N ARG A 41 -3.61 -5.12 -1.33
CA ARG A 41 -4.36 -3.87 -1.44
C ARG A 41 -4.64 -3.53 -2.90
N LEU A 42 -3.65 -3.64 -3.78
CA LEU A 42 -3.83 -3.44 -5.22
C LEU A 42 -4.84 -4.44 -5.81
N ASP A 43 -4.74 -5.72 -5.44
CA ASP A 43 -5.70 -6.74 -5.89
C ASP A 43 -7.12 -6.44 -5.40
N SER A 44 -7.27 -5.93 -4.19
CA SER A 44 -8.58 -5.58 -3.62
C SER A 44 -9.19 -4.32 -4.26
N GLY A 45 -8.38 -3.30 -4.54
CA GLY A 45 -8.80 -2.08 -5.22
C GLY A 45 -9.17 -2.33 -6.69
N ALA A 46 -8.35 -3.10 -7.42
CA ALA A 46 -8.65 -3.50 -8.79
C ALA A 46 -9.94 -4.34 -8.90
N LYS A 47 -10.29 -5.10 -7.86
CA LYS A 47 -11.56 -5.86 -7.80
C LYS A 47 -12.78 -4.98 -7.50
N LEU A 48 -12.61 -3.85 -6.82
CA LEU A 48 -13.68 -2.88 -6.60
C LEU A 48 -13.96 -2.08 -7.87
N ASP A 49 -12.90 -1.60 -8.56
CA ASP A 49 -12.99 -0.87 -9.83
C ASP A 49 -13.71 -1.70 -10.93
N GLN A 50 -13.42 -3.01 -11.00
CA GLN A 50 -14.09 -3.94 -11.93
C GLN A 50 -15.59 -4.19 -11.63
N ARG A 51 -16.07 -3.96 -10.40
CA ARG A 51 -17.51 -4.08 -10.07
C ARG A 51 -18.28 -2.81 -10.39
N GLU A 52 -17.59 -1.68 -10.50
CA GLU A 52 -18.19 -0.38 -10.74
C GLU A 52 -18.31 -0.05 -12.23
N THR A 53 -17.75 -0.84 -13.15
CA THR A 53 -18.12 -0.75 -14.57
C THR A 53 -19.56 -1.26 -14.74
N PRO A 54 -20.56 -0.37 -14.90
CA PRO A 54 -21.90 -0.83 -15.19
C PRO A 54 -21.87 -1.29 -16.65
N ALA A 55 -22.26 -2.55 -16.89
CA ALA A 55 -22.53 -3.01 -18.24
C ALA A 55 -23.46 -1.99 -18.91
N THR A 56 -22.91 -1.22 -19.87
CA THR A 56 -23.68 -0.36 -20.75
C THR A 56 -24.65 -1.27 -21.48
N ARG A 57 -25.94 -1.13 -21.16
CA ARG A 57 -27.06 -1.78 -21.83
C ARG A 57 -27.37 -1.07 -23.14
#